data_AF-A0A1G0M9W6-F1
#
_entry.id   AF-A0A1G0M9W6-F1
#
_cell.length_a   1.000
_cell.length_b   1.000
_cell.length_c   1.000
_cell.angle_alpha   90.00
_cell.angle_beta   90.00
_cell.angle_gamma   90.00
#
_symmetry.space_group_name_H-M   'P 1'
#
loop_
_entity.id
_entity.type
_entity.pdbx_description
1 polymer ?
#
loop_
_entity_poly.entity_id
_entity_poly.type
_entity_poly.pdbx_seq_one_letter_code
_entity_poly.pdbx_strand_id
1 'polypeptide(L)'
;MKRSLATTTAALFTLLFLSNDGLASLQCNGCHGTSGPVDYRPLDTANRSIATGGFQGNHRTHLGNGATTSNCTICHGNGADTGDYLSRHRNGIIEMVANINNSPKAGGATYSKGVFFNQTSAPVMGSCSNVNCHFEATTPDWGNAVFSLPNDCNKCHGAPPSGGSTGAAGSHARHDLYYPGINNCQKCHSSYATFQHATSAGKRNLKISLAGGGTYSGPLNDYLPSQTNVFGSCSNVGCHYNTTTPAWGASTPINCFGCHTLAKLMASGSHSSHISNSLVPTMYNYTANRSTAGEHDFGCSNCHPLVNVNHVNGPVLIDLRPVAGTGKLRGENSGAITASGVAGTVNSGTTGTPGVSVTCRNVYCHSNGFANTTSGRVYAVTPDWYGGAFTGDRCANCHGNSPNSTIPGSAAHYNNNALGQGALGGHAVGIHYKRIYKRPGGLATAGNYSTASHGKSTTATTISCNICHYATVTSARNDNNTICVTCHINGNPLGALTGNPGTIADKSKHSNGIIDVSFKPVNVISKAQVRANSFVISAYSSVWTRNAGYKVAGANDSAKSTLDTATMWNGSTRTCSNVACHNGRNVKWSDNNGTTNCISCHTDM
;
A
#
# COMPACT_ATOMS: atom_id res chain seq x y z
N MET A 1 76.02 100.50 -30.45
CA MET A 1 75.20 100.72 -31.66
C MET A 1 73.75 100.38 -31.35
N LYS A 2 72.86 101.37 -31.48
CA LYS A 2 71.41 101.32 -31.82
C LYS A 2 70.50 100.34 -31.03
N ARG A 3 69.67 100.90 -30.13
CA ARG A 3 68.18 101.09 -30.27
C ARG A 3 67.41 99.83 -29.77
N SER A 4 66.27 99.84 -29.09
CA SER A 4 65.22 100.83 -28.76
C SER A 4 64.29 100.15 -27.73
N LEU A 5 63.96 100.79 -26.61
CA LEU A 5 62.60 101.24 -26.22
C LEU A 5 61.50 100.15 -26.15
N ALA A 6 61.03 99.80 -24.95
CA ALA A 6 59.60 99.84 -24.55
C ALA A 6 59.38 99.24 -23.15
N THR A 7 58.80 100.08 -22.31
CA THR A 7 58.53 99.98 -20.89
C THR A 7 57.14 99.36 -20.63
N THR A 8 57.09 98.43 -19.68
CA THR A 8 56.10 98.30 -18.59
C THR A 8 54.62 98.67 -18.88
N THR A 9 53.79 97.71 -19.29
CA THR A 9 52.37 97.57 -18.86
C THR A 9 51.75 96.29 -19.45
N ALA A 10 51.84 95.16 -18.73
CA ALA A 10 51.04 93.95 -19.01
C ALA A 10 51.06 93.00 -17.81
N ALA A 11 50.61 93.47 -16.64
CA ALA A 11 50.45 92.63 -15.46
C ALA A 11 49.31 93.14 -14.58
N LEU A 12 48.13 93.42 -15.15
CA LEU A 12 46.92 93.68 -14.35
C LEU A 12 45.61 93.61 -15.19
N PHE A 13 45.39 92.55 -15.98
CA PHE A 13 44.09 92.33 -16.63
C PHE A 13 43.80 90.84 -16.91
N THR A 14 44.01 89.95 -15.93
CA THR A 14 43.50 88.56 -15.99
C THR A 14 43.37 87.94 -14.59
N LEU A 15 42.74 88.66 -13.66
CA LEU A 15 42.44 88.11 -12.33
C LEU A 15 41.04 88.56 -11.87
N LEU A 16 40.02 88.17 -12.64
CA LEU A 16 38.62 88.28 -12.24
C LEU A 16 37.84 87.11 -12.85
N PHE A 17 37.22 86.34 -11.96
CA PHE A 17 36.26 85.25 -12.17
C PHE A 17 36.79 83.84 -12.51
N LEU A 18 37.47 83.21 -11.55
CA LEU A 18 37.33 81.77 -11.28
C LEU A 18 37.37 81.52 -9.75
N SER A 19 36.39 82.06 -9.03
CA SER A 19 35.99 81.44 -7.76
C SER A 19 35.24 80.16 -8.12
N ASN A 20 35.99 79.06 -8.33
CA ASN A 20 35.41 77.75 -8.15
C ASN A 20 35.02 77.69 -6.68
N ASP A 21 33.73 77.84 -6.38
CA ASP A 21 33.21 77.43 -5.09
C ASP A 21 33.56 75.95 -4.94
N GLY A 22 34.58 75.67 -4.14
CA GLY A 22 34.90 74.33 -3.70
C GLY A 22 33.76 73.83 -2.82
N LEU A 23 32.63 73.48 -3.43
CA LEU A 23 31.59 72.70 -2.77
C LEU A 23 32.20 71.33 -2.50
N ALA A 24 32.76 71.15 -1.31
CA ALA A 24 33.15 69.84 -0.82
C ALA A 24 31.91 68.93 -0.93
N SER A 25 31.99 67.92 -1.80
CA SER A 25 30.92 66.94 -1.96
C SER A 25 30.66 66.28 -0.61
N LEU A 26 29.49 66.51 -0.03
CA LEU A 26 29.09 65.91 1.24
C LEU A 26 28.77 64.44 0.97
N GLN A 27 29.64 63.54 1.42
CA GLN A 27 29.44 62.10 1.29
C GLN A 27 28.47 61.59 2.38
N CYS A 28 27.68 60.56 2.09
CA CYS A 28 26.68 60.02 3.02
C CYS A 28 27.26 59.62 4.38
N ASN A 29 28.49 59.10 4.38
CA ASN A 29 29.22 58.70 5.58
C ASN A 29 29.65 59.89 6.46
N GLY A 30 29.64 61.11 5.92
CA GLY A 30 29.87 62.33 6.69
C GLY A 30 28.68 62.76 7.55
N CYS A 31 27.48 62.22 7.30
CA CYS A 31 26.28 62.54 8.09
C CYS A 31 25.73 61.35 8.87
N HIS A 32 25.80 60.13 8.34
CA HIS A 32 25.10 58.99 8.94
C HIS A 32 26.00 57.75 9.18
N GLY A 33 27.19 57.73 8.60
CA GLY A 33 28.09 56.57 8.62
C GLY A 33 29.45 56.85 9.28
N THR A 34 30.51 56.20 8.78
CA THR A 34 31.89 56.42 9.26
C THR A 34 32.83 56.80 8.12
N SER A 35 33.74 57.74 8.38
CA SER A 35 34.73 58.22 7.40
C SER A 35 35.96 57.32 7.27
N GLY A 36 36.27 56.52 8.30
CA GLY A 36 37.42 55.62 8.30
C GLY A 36 37.14 54.34 9.11
N PRO A 37 36.99 53.17 8.47
CA PRO A 37 36.78 52.98 7.03
C PRO A 37 35.48 53.63 6.53
N VAL A 38 35.43 53.95 5.23
CA VAL A 38 34.22 54.50 4.59
C VAL A 38 33.09 53.49 4.70
N ASP A 39 32.04 53.87 5.41
CA ASP A 39 30.82 53.09 5.57
C ASP A 39 29.63 54.03 5.46
N TYR A 40 28.82 53.88 4.42
CA TYR A 40 27.64 54.72 4.21
C TYR A 40 26.44 54.31 5.06
N ARG A 41 26.50 53.16 5.74
CA ARG A 41 25.38 52.64 6.53
C ARG A 41 25.19 53.47 7.79
N PRO A 42 23.95 53.93 8.07
CA PRO A 42 23.60 54.57 9.33
C PRO A 42 24.14 53.81 10.54
N LEU A 43 24.73 54.51 11.51
CA LEU A 43 25.10 53.90 12.79
C LEU A 43 23.84 53.55 13.58
N ASP A 44 23.68 52.28 13.95
CA ASP A 44 22.52 51.82 14.74
C ASP A 44 22.73 52.19 16.21
N THR A 45 21.91 53.09 16.73
CA THR A 45 22.00 53.64 18.10
C THR A 45 20.60 53.84 18.68
N ALA A 46 20.43 53.92 20.00
CA ALA A 46 19.09 54.00 20.59
C ALA A 46 18.30 55.28 20.22
N ASN A 47 18.99 56.36 19.85
CA ASN A 47 18.40 57.66 19.52
C ASN A 47 19.13 58.30 18.34
N ARG A 48 18.55 59.36 17.75
CA ARG A 48 19.25 60.15 16.74
C ARG A 48 20.44 60.88 17.35
N SER A 49 21.65 60.58 16.88
CA SER A 49 22.89 61.26 17.29
C SER A 49 23.41 62.12 16.15
N ILE A 50 23.34 63.44 16.32
CA ILE A 50 23.86 64.40 15.33
C ILE A 50 25.40 64.35 15.29
N ALA A 51 26.05 64.01 16.41
CA ALA A 51 27.51 63.96 16.53
C ALA A 51 28.11 62.73 15.83
N THR A 52 27.39 61.61 15.82
CA THR A 52 27.89 60.35 15.22
C THR A 52 27.14 59.97 13.96
N GLY A 53 26.06 60.67 13.61
CA GLY A 53 25.19 60.27 12.52
C GLY A 53 24.29 59.06 12.82
N GLY A 54 24.25 58.61 14.07
CA GLY A 54 23.50 57.44 14.48
C GLY A 54 21.98 57.65 14.48
N PHE A 55 21.24 56.56 14.23
CA PHE A 55 19.78 56.50 14.27
C PHE A 55 19.30 55.27 15.01
N GLN A 56 18.09 55.38 15.56
CA GLN A 56 17.32 54.21 15.95
C GLN A 56 16.98 53.37 14.74
N GLY A 57 17.35 52.09 14.80
CA GLY A 57 17.15 51.17 13.71
C GLY A 57 18.14 50.03 13.69
N ASN A 58 18.16 49.34 12.56
CA ASN A 58 19.00 48.19 12.29
C ASN A 58 19.50 48.23 10.83
N HIS A 59 19.97 49.39 10.37
CA HIS A 59 20.48 49.58 9.01
C HIS A 59 21.73 48.73 8.75
N ARG A 60 22.62 48.56 9.73
CA ARG A 60 23.83 47.75 9.56
C ARG A 60 23.55 46.26 9.55
N THR A 61 22.37 45.86 10.01
CA THR A 61 21.89 44.49 9.85
C THR A 61 21.33 44.31 8.43
N HIS A 62 20.61 45.30 7.90
CA HIS A 62 20.03 45.25 6.56
C HIS A 62 21.01 45.48 5.40
N LEU A 63 22.11 46.18 5.67
CA LEU A 63 23.13 46.52 4.69
C LEU A 63 24.45 45.86 5.06
N GLY A 64 25.00 45.06 4.14
CA GLY A 64 26.30 44.41 4.30
C GLY A 64 27.47 45.40 4.32
N ASN A 65 28.64 44.95 4.79
CA ASN A 65 29.84 45.78 4.74
C ASN A 65 30.18 46.13 3.28
N GLY A 66 30.47 47.40 3.00
CA GLY A 66 30.70 47.90 1.64
C GLY A 66 29.44 48.25 0.84
N ALA A 67 28.29 48.42 1.51
CA ALA A 67 27.08 48.92 0.86
C ALA A 67 27.32 50.26 0.14
N THR A 68 26.77 50.37 -1.07
CA THR A 68 26.80 51.59 -1.90
C THR A 68 25.49 52.34 -1.80
N THR A 69 25.46 53.58 -2.31
CA THR A 69 24.26 54.42 -2.36
C THR A 69 23.08 53.75 -3.07
N SER A 70 23.35 52.95 -4.11
CA SER A 70 22.34 52.15 -4.82
C SER A 70 21.66 51.08 -3.95
N ASN A 71 22.24 50.69 -2.81
CA ASN A 71 21.55 49.77 -1.88
C ASN A 71 20.48 50.48 -1.06
N CYS A 72 20.55 51.81 -0.89
CA CYS A 72 19.58 52.59 -0.14
C CYS A 72 18.27 52.81 -0.95
N THR A 73 18.34 52.81 -2.28
CA THR A 73 17.20 53.06 -3.18
C THR A 73 16.13 51.97 -3.07
N ILE A 74 16.51 50.75 -2.64
CA ILE A 74 15.61 49.62 -2.38
C ILE A 74 14.49 50.00 -1.40
N CYS A 75 14.81 50.85 -0.43
CA CYS A 75 13.90 51.32 0.62
C CYS A 75 13.50 52.79 0.43
N HIS A 76 14.41 53.64 -0.04
CA HIS A 76 14.27 55.11 0.00
C HIS A 76 14.03 55.79 -1.37
N GLY A 77 14.05 55.06 -2.48
CA GLY A 77 13.69 55.58 -3.81
C GLY A 77 14.75 56.48 -4.44
N ASN A 78 14.34 57.29 -5.42
CA ASN A 78 15.25 58.10 -6.26
C ASN A 78 16.02 59.18 -5.49
N GLY A 79 15.58 59.57 -4.28
CA GLY A 79 16.37 60.39 -3.37
C GLY A 79 17.72 59.75 -3.00
N ALA A 80 17.90 58.46 -3.27
CA ALA A 80 19.13 57.72 -3.01
C ALA A 80 20.03 57.42 -4.26
N ASP A 81 19.56 57.65 -5.49
CA ASP A 81 20.26 57.20 -6.72
C ASP A 81 20.79 58.33 -7.62
N THR A 82 20.46 59.59 -7.35
CA THR A 82 20.77 60.67 -8.33
C THR A 82 22.24 61.10 -8.34
N GLY A 83 23.12 60.52 -7.52
CA GLY A 83 24.50 61.02 -7.34
C GLY A 83 24.57 62.44 -6.74
N ASP A 84 23.42 63.10 -6.60
CA ASP A 84 23.19 64.45 -6.13
C ASP A 84 22.69 64.42 -4.68
N TYR A 85 23.39 63.71 -3.78
CA TYR A 85 23.26 63.92 -2.33
C TYR A 85 23.84 65.28 -1.92
N LEU A 86 23.39 66.31 -2.61
CA LEU A 86 23.56 67.69 -2.25
C LEU A 86 22.82 67.91 -0.93
N SER A 87 23.26 68.92 -0.17
CA SER A 87 22.72 69.29 1.16
C SER A 87 21.19 69.40 1.24
N ARG A 88 20.49 69.46 0.10
CA ARG A 88 19.04 69.44 -0.09
C ARG A 88 18.31 68.17 0.38
N HIS A 89 18.98 67.02 0.52
CA HIS A 89 18.36 65.83 1.15
C HIS A 89 18.12 66.03 2.66
N ARG A 90 18.74 67.03 3.30
CA ARG A 90 18.53 67.40 4.71
C ARG A 90 17.26 68.24 4.94
N ASN A 91 16.16 67.87 4.29
CA ASN A 91 14.86 68.56 4.43
C ASN A 91 14.05 68.10 5.67
N GLY A 92 14.60 67.17 6.47
CA GLY A 92 13.94 66.63 7.66
C GLY A 92 12.87 65.59 7.37
N ILE A 93 12.75 65.13 6.12
CA ILE A 93 11.79 64.13 5.66
C ILE A 93 12.54 62.86 5.26
N ILE A 94 12.02 61.71 5.69
CA ILE A 94 12.45 60.40 5.20
C ILE A 94 11.47 59.99 4.09
N GLU A 95 12.05 59.70 2.92
CA GLU A 95 11.31 59.20 1.76
C GLU A 95 11.46 57.68 1.69
N MET A 96 10.36 56.97 1.47
CA MET A 96 10.34 55.53 1.23
C MET A 96 9.77 55.25 -0.16
N VAL A 97 10.23 54.20 -0.81
CA VAL A 97 9.58 53.72 -2.03
C VAL A 97 8.14 53.26 -1.74
N ALA A 98 7.25 53.50 -2.71
CA ALA A 98 5.88 53.03 -2.63
C ALA A 98 5.77 51.48 -2.69
N ASN A 99 6.76 50.80 -3.26
CA ASN A 99 6.88 49.34 -3.25
C ASN A 99 8.30 48.90 -2.90
N ILE A 100 8.53 48.59 -1.61
CA ILE A 100 9.83 48.19 -1.07
C ILE A 100 10.33 46.93 -1.78
N ASN A 101 11.54 47.02 -2.33
CA ASN A 101 12.21 45.95 -3.07
C ASN A 101 11.37 45.32 -4.20
N ASN A 102 10.49 46.11 -4.83
CA ASN A 102 9.59 45.64 -5.89
C ASN A 102 8.84 44.36 -5.52
N SER A 103 8.24 44.32 -4.32
CA SER A 103 7.50 43.15 -3.86
C SER A 103 6.41 42.74 -4.87
N PRO A 104 6.30 41.44 -5.21
CA PRO A 104 5.34 40.94 -6.19
C PRO A 104 3.91 40.84 -5.64
N LYS A 105 3.71 40.96 -4.33
CA LYS A 105 2.38 40.90 -3.71
C LYS A 105 1.53 42.08 -4.16
N ALA A 106 0.27 41.79 -4.49
CA ALA A 106 -0.69 42.82 -4.88
C ALA A 106 -0.77 43.95 -3.82
N GLY A 107 -0.67 45.20 -4.28
CA GLY A 107 -0.58 46.38 -3.41
C GLY A 107 0.84 46.78 -3.00
N GLY A 108 1.86 45.98 -3.33
CA GLY A 108 3.26 46.26 -3.03
C GLY A 108 3.60 46.16 -1.53
N ALA A 109 4.88 46.30 -1.22
CA ALA A 109 5.37 46.38 0.15
C ALA A 109 5.49 47.83 0.60
N THR A 110 4.88 48.13 1.74
CA THR A 110 4.86 49.48 2.30
C THR A 110 5.50 49.52 3.69
N TYR A 111 6.01 50.69 4.04
CA TYR A 111 6.35 51.02 5.42
C TYR A 111 5.13 51.64 6.09
N SER A 112 4.83 51.22 7.33
CA SER A 112 3.62 51.63 8.06
C SER A 112 3.48 53.13 8.30
N LYS A 113 4.58 53.90 8.19
CA LYS A 113 4.56 55.38 8.29
C LYS A 113 4.30 56.09 6.96
N GLY A 114 4.04 55.34 5.88
CA GLY A 114 3.85 55.87 4.53
C GLY A 114 5.16 56.15 3.78
N VAL A 115 5.03 56.78 2.62
CA VAL A 115 6.14 57.11 1.71
C VAL A 115 6.91 58.36 2.09
N PHE A 116 6.35 59.20 2.96
CA PHE A 116 7.00 60.40 3.48
C PHE A 116 6.66 60.57 4.95
N PHE A 117 7.67 60.79 5.79
CA PHE A 117 7.45 61.12 7.19
C PHE A 117 8.60 61.95 7.78
N ASN A 118 8.27 62.79 8.75
CA ASN A 118 9.26 63.65 9.40
C ASN A 118 10.23 62.85 10.26
N GLN A 119 11.51 63.23 10.19
CA GLN A 119 12.56 62.74 11.07
C GLN A 119 12.55 63.52 12.39
N THR A 120 12.35 62.83 13.52
CA THR A 120 12.34 63.43 14.87
C THR A 120 13.54 62.96 15.69
N SER A 121 13.83 63.64 16.80
CA SER A 121 14.88 63.23 17.75
C SER A 121 14.51 61.96 18.53
N ALA A 122 13.22 61.72 18.72
CA ALA A 122 12.63 60.49 19.27
C ALA A 122 11.72 59.85 18.20
N PRO A 123 12.29 59.08 17.26
CA PRO A 123 11.52 58.50 16.18
C PRO A 123 10.61 57.38 16.69
N VAL A 124 9.31 57.46 16.37
CA VAL A 124 8.43 56.29 16.45
C VAL A 124 8.73 55.40 15.26
N MET A 125 9.14 54.16 15.53
CA MET A 125 9.48 53.17 14.52
C MET A 125 8.21 52.49 14.01
N GLY A 126 8.27 51.98 12.78
CA GLY A 126 7.18 51.21 12.18
C GLY A 126 7.67 49.91 11.57
N SER A 127 6.72 49.10 11.09
CA SER A 127 6.93 47.82 10.42
C SER A 127 6.78 47.91 8.90
N CYS A 128 7.31 46.90 8.20
CA CYS A 128 7.07 46.65 6.78
C CYS A 128 5.91 45.66 6.65
N SER A 129 5.03 45.85 5.66
CA SER A 129 3.82 45.03 5.49
C SER A 129 4.04 43.72 4.72
N ASN A 130 4.32 43.81 3.43
CA ASN A 130 4.29 42.72 2.45
C ASN A 130 5.64 42.56 1.73
N VAL A 131 6.74 42.85 2.42
CA VAL A 131 8.06 42.88 1.78
C VAL A 131 8.53 41.46 1.47
N ASN A 132 8.94 41.23 0.22
CA ASN A 132 9.48 39.93 -0.25
C ASN A 132 10.69 39.46 0.57
N CYS A 133 11.49 40.40 1.07
CA CYS A 133 12.57 40.23 2.03
C CYS A 133 12.18 39.44 3.29
N HIS A 134 10.93 39.52 3.71
CA HIS A 134 10.38 38.89 4.91
C HIS A 134 9.19 37.99 4.57
N PHE A 135 9.26 37.29 3.42
CA PHE A 135 8.24 36.33 2.97
C PHE A 135 6.82 36.90 2.95
N GLU A 136 6.70 38.20 2.64
CA GLU A 136 5.41 38.90 2.58
C GLU A 136 4.61 38.88 3.88
N ALA A 137 5.31 38.64 4.99
CA ALA A 137 4.81 38.79 6.34
C ALA A 137 5.07 40.21 6.86
N THR A 138 4.18 40.66 7.74
CA THR A 138 4.39 41.91 8.47
C THR A 138 5.59 41.76 9.40
N THR A 139 6.54 42.68 9.30
CA THR A 139 7.76 42.62 10.12
C THR A 139 7.47 43.15 11.52
N PRO A 140 8.33 42.83 12.51
CA PRO A 140 8.44 43.65 13.70
C PRO A 140 8.77 45.11 13.34
N ASP A 141 8.56 46.01 14.29
CA ASP A 141 8.96 47.40 14.10
C ASP A 141 10.48 47.51 13.88
N TRP A 142 10.89 48.45 13.03
CA TRP A 142 12.28 48.69 12.70
C TRP A 142 13.11 49.02 13.95
N GLY A 143 14.31 48.47 14.04
CA GLY A 143 15.16 48.59 15.23
C GLY A 143 14.89 47.58 16.35
N ASN A 144 13.91 46.68 16.20
CA ASN A 144 13.80 45.51 17.07
C ASN A 144 15.02 44.57 16.94
N ALA A 145 15.17 43.69 17.93
CA ALA A 145 16.24 42.70 18.00
C ALA A 145 16.29 41.82 16.74
N VAL A 146 17.50 41.55 16.27
CA VAL A 146 17.76 40.70 15.11
C VAL A 146 17.45 39.24 15.46
N PHE A 147 16.87 38.51 14.50
CA PHE A 147 16.72 37.07 14.62
C PHE A 147 18.07 36.37 14.76
N SER A 148 18.13 35.39 15.64
CA SER A 148 19.34 34.69 16.04
C SER A 148 19.29 33.22 15.63
N LEU A 149 20.44 32.71 15.18
CA LEU A 149 20.62 31.29 14.88
C LEU A 149 21.07 30.58 16.17
N PRO A 150 20.54 29.38 16.50
CA PRO A 150 19.56 28.58 15.76
C PRO A 150 18.08 28.82 16.15
N ASN A 151 17.82 29.66 17.15
CA ASN A 151 16.53 29.69 17.85
C ASN A 151 15.38 30.31 17.05
N ASP A 152 15.68 31.23 16.13
CA ASP A 152 14.66 31.99 15.40
C ASP A 152 14.42 31.48 13.96
N CYS A 153 14.95 30.31 13.60
CA CYS A 153 14.72 29.71 12.28
C CYS A 153 13.21 29.55 11.98
N ASN A 154 12.41 29.26 13.01
CA ASN A 154 10.96 29.09 12.90
C ASN A 154 10.19 30.39 12.62
N LYS A 155 10.82 31.56 12.79
CA LYS A 155 10.22 32.87 12.49
C LYS A 155 10.10 33.13 10.99
N CYS A 156 10.92 32.45 10.18
CA CYS A 156 10.87 32.50 8.72
C CYS A 156 10.51 31.15 8.11
N HIS A 157 10.99 30.05 8.69
CA HIS A 157 10.73 28.69 8.23
C HIS A 157 9.69 28.02 9.14
N GLY A 158 8.42 28.10 8.76
CA GLY A 158 7.38 27.24 9.35
C GLY A 158 7.55 25.76 8.98
N ALA A 159 6.77 24.90 9.62
CA ALA A 159 6.47 23.55 9.10
C ALA A 159 6.09 23.64 7.60
N PRO A 160 6.26 22.57 6.79
CA PRO A 160 5.91 22.63 5.37
C PRO A 160 4.53 23.26 5.18
N PRO A 161 4.30 24.06 4.11
CA PRO A 161 3.06 24.83 3.94
C PRO A 161 1.86 23.92 4.22
N SER A 162 1.18 24.19 5.33
CA SER A 162 0.07 23.40 5.81
C SER A 162 -1.10 23.67 4.88
N GLY A 163 -1.35 22.76 3.95
CA GLY A 163 -2.42 22.94 2.98
C GLY A 163 -2.88 21.61 2.40
N GLY A 164 -4.15 21.31 2.56
CA GLY A 164 -4.90 20.42 1.67
C GLY A 164 -4.44 18.96 1.50
N SER A 165 -5.33 18.16 0.95
CA SER A 165 -5.04 16.78 0.52
C SER A 165 -4.44 16.70 -0.89
N THR A 166 -4.25 17.83 -1.57
CA THR A 166 -3.84 17.95 -2.98
C THR A 166 -2.77 19.04 -3.18
N GLY A 167 -2.10 19.02 -4.34
CA GLY A 167 -1.04 19.98 -4.68
C GLY A 167 0.25 19.77 -3.87
N ALA A 168 1.14 20.77 -3.86
CA ALA A 168 2.41 20.68 -3.15
C ALA A 168 2.25 20.53 -1.64
N ALA A 169 1.21 21.14 -1.09
CA ALA A 169 0.90 21.05 0.32
C ALA A 169 0.38 19.63 0.68
N GLY A 170 -0.41 19.01 -0.20
CA GLY A 170 -0.73 17.57 -0.10
C GLY A 170 0.48 16.63 -0.32
N SER A 171 1.49 17.03 -1.10
CA SER A 171 2.72 16.25 -1.28
C SER A 171 3.61 16.27 -0.04
N HIS A 172 3.72 17.41 0.65
CA HIS A 172 4.38 17.46 1.96
C HIS A 172 3.64 16.58 2.97
N ALA A 173 2.32 16.71 3.08
CA ALA A 173 1.53 15.89 4.00
C ALA A 173 1.77 14.38 3.81
N ARG A 174 1.92 13.92 2.55
CA ARG A 174 2.25 12.51 2.24
C ARG A 174 3.65 12.11 2.73
N HIS A 175 4.65 12.98 2.62
CA HIS A 175 6.00 12.69 3.10
C HIS A 175 6.10 12.83 4.62
N ASP A 176 5.38 13.76 5.24
CA ASP A 176 5.35 13.97 6.68
C ASP A 176 4.81 12.75 7.45
N LEU A 177 3.90 11.97 6.82
CA LEU A 177 3.46 10.68 7.37
C LEU A 177 4.62 9.68 7.55
N TYR A 178 5.63 9.74 6.70
CA TYR A 178 6.80 8.85 6.74
C TYR A 178 7.99 9.47 7.46
N TYR A 179 8.13 10.80 7.35
CA TYR A 179 9.24 11.56 7.87
C TYR A 179 8.73 12.70 8.76
N PRO A 180 8.17 12.39 9.95
CA PRO A 180 7.56 13.40 10.81
C PRO A 180 8.60 14.32 11.46
N GLY A 181 8.28 15.60 11.57
CA GLY A 181 9.09 16.59 12.30
C GLY A 181 10.12 17.33 11.46
N ILE A 182 10.62 18.45 12.00
CA ILE A 182 11.43 19.44 11.25
C ILE A 182 12.78 18.92 10.76
N ASN A 183 13.41 17.98 11.48
CA ASN A 183 14.69 17.39 11.08
C ASN A 183 14.57 16.57 9.80
N ASN A 184 13.37 16.07 9.51
CA ASN A 184 13.11 15.23 8.36
C ASN A 184 12.95 16.03 7.07
N CYS A 185 12.62 17.32 7.15
CA CYS A 185 12.66 18.23 6.00
C CYS A 185 14.07 18.24 5.36
N GLN A 186 15.12 18.01 6.16
CA GLN A 186 16.51 17.97 5.71
C GLN A 186 16.83 16.81 4.75
N LYS A 187 15.95 15.80 4.65
CA LYS A 187 16.05 14.74 3.64
C LYS A 187 15.89 15.26 2.21
N CYS A 188 15.17 16.38 2.06
CA CYS A 188 14.91 17.02 0.78
C CYS A 188 15.44 18.47 0.72
N HIS A 189 15.51 19.16 1.85
CA HIS A 189 15.88 20.56 1.97
C HIS A 189 17.08 20.72 2.89
N SER A 190 18.29 20.75 2.34
CA SER A 190 19.46 21.02 3.17
C SER A 190 19.39 22.44 3.73
N SER A 191 19.65 22.59 5.03
CA SER A 191 19.64 23.90 5.70
C SER A 191 20.79 24.79 5.21
N TYR A 192 20.59 26.10 5.36
CA TYR A 192 21.66 27.09 5.25
C TYR A 192 22.32 27.29 6.61
N ALA A 193 23.65 27.37 6.65
CA ALA A 193 24.41 27.50 7.90
C ALA A 193 24.49 28.95 8.43
N THR A 194 23.97 29.92 7.69
CA THR A 194 24.08 31.35 8.00
C THR A 194 22.80 32.10 7.65
N PHE A 195 22.37 33.01 8.53
CA PHE A 195 21.33 33.99 8.21
C PHE A 195 21.89 34.95 7.15
N GLN A 196 21.24 35.04 5.99
CA GLN A 196 21.62 35.97 4.93
C GLN A 196 20.44 36.90 4.64
N HIS A 197 20.73 38.19 4.52
CA HIS A 197 19.71 39.24 4.54
C HIS A 197 18.84 39.32 3.28
N ALA A 198 17.64 39.85 3.51
CA ALA A 198 16.61 40.41 2.64
C ALA A 198 16.94 40.72 1.16
N THR A 199 18.09 41.32 0.84
CA THR A 199 18.54 41.55 -0.55
C THR A 199 18.71 40.24 -1.35
N SER A 200 18.61 39.09 -0.66
CA SER A 200 18.67 37.73 -1.19
C SER A 200 17.31 37.03 -1.29
N ALA A 201 16.22 37.56 -0.72
CA ALA A 201 14.89 36.96 -0.91
C ALA A 201 14.32 37.37 -2.27
N GLY A 202 13.93 36.40 -3.09
CA GLY A 202 13.69 36.58 -4.53
C GLY A 202 14.95 36.52 -5.40
N LYS A 203 16.15 36.32 -4.81
CA LYS A 203 17.42 36.09 -5.54
C LYS A 203 18.18 34.83 -5.10
N ARG A 204 17.74 34.16 -4.04
CA ARG A 204 18.29 32.88 -3.58
C ARG A 204 17.28 31.78 -3.79
N ASN A 205 17.71 30.75 -4.51
CA ASN A 205 16.93 29.55 -4.77
C ASN A 205 16.69 28.74 -3.48
N LEU A 206 15.53 28.09 -3.37
CA LEU A 206 15.30 26.96 -2.48
C LEU A 206 16.42 25.95 -2.68
N LYS A 207 17.00 25.47 -1.59
CA LYS A 207 18.04 24.43 -1.66
C LYS A 207 17.36 23.08 -1.53
N ILE A 208 17.13 22.44 -2.67
CA ILE A 208 16.63 21.06 -2.71
C ILE A 208 17.82 20.14 -2.95
N SER A 209 18.06 19.25 -1.99
CA SER A 209 19.06 18.20 -2.07
C SER A 209 18.41 16.92 -1.56
N LEU A 210 18.20 15.98 -2.46
CA LEU A 210 17.55 14.71 -2.15
C LEU A 210 18.61 13.76 -1.62
N ALA A 211 18.48 13.37 -0.35
CA ALA A 211 19.34 12.36 0.26
C ALA A 211 19.30 11.07 -0.57
N GLY A 212 20.42 10.68 -1.17
CA GLY A 212 20.52 9.51 -2.06
C GLY A 212 20.76 9.81 -3.55
N GLY A 213 20.99 11.06 -3.96
CA GLY A 213 21.51 11.38 -5.30
C GLY A 213 20.46 11.69 -6.37
N GLY A 214 19.24 12.07 -5.97
CA GLY A 214 18.17 12.50 -6.88
C GLY A 214 18.24 13.99 -7.24
N THR A 215 17.50 14.39 -8.28
CA THR A 215 17.35 15.79 -8.70
C THR A 215 15.89 16.23 -8.67
N TYR A 216 15.65 17.54 -8.58
CA TYR A 216 14.34 18.16 -8.71
C TYR A 216 14.40 19.20 -9.84
N SER A 217 13.46 19.15 -10.78
CA SER A 217 13.48 19.98 -11.99
C SER A 217 12.68 21.29 -11.87
N GLY A 218 12.02 21.52 -10.74
CA GLY A 218 11.14 22.68 -10.57
C GLY A 218 11.93 23.97 -10.35
N PRO A 219 11.27 25.13 -10.54
CA PRO A 219 11.85 26.39 -10.14
C PRO A 219 12.12 26.37 -8.63
N LEU A 220 13.14 27.12 -8.26
CA LEU A 220 13.58 27.23 -6.87
C LEU A 220 13.43 28.67 -6.36
N ASN A 221 12.99 29.60 -7.22
CA ASN A 221 12.88 31.04 -6.93
C ASN A 221 11.42 31.54 -6.88
N ASP A 222 10.46 30.63 -6.92
CA ASP A 222 9.03 30.90 -6.96
C ASP A 222 8.37 30.56 -5.63
N TYR A 223 9.00 30.82 -4.49
CA TYR A 223 8.56 30.37 -3.15
C TYR A 223 7.74 31.40 -2.36
N LEU A 224 7.49 32.58 -2.91
CA LEU A 224 6.71 33.60 -2.19
C LEU A 224 5.21 33.25 -2.22
N PRO A 225 4.47 33.53 -1.14
CA PRO A 225 3.03 33.25 -1.10
C PRO A 225 2.20 33.91 -2.20
N SER A 226 2.59 35.11 -2.67
CA SER A 226 1.88 35.80 -3.76
C SER A 226 2.26 35.31 -5.16
N GLN A 227 3.24 34.43 -5.30
CA GLN A 227 3.65 33.89 -6.60
C GLN A 227 2.81 32.67 -6.95
N THR A 228 2.56 32.49 -8.25
CA THR A 228 2.07 31.21 -8.77
C THR A 228 3.23 30.22 -8.78
N ASN A 229 3.29 29.33 -7.79
CA ASN A 229 4.34 28.32 -7.72
C ASN A 229 4.14 27.28 -8.84
N VAL A 230 5.20 26.97 -9.59
CA VAL A 230 5.22 25.91 -10.59
C VAL A 230 5.99 24.73 -10.00
N PHE A 231 5.40 23.53 -9.99
CA PHE A 231 6.07 22.36 -9.43
C PHE A 231 6.84 21.58 -10.49
N GLY A 232 7.99 21.03 -10.08
CA GLY A 232 8.82 20.18 -10.92
C GLY A 232 8.63 18.69 -10.64
N SER A 233 9.47 17.89 -11.31
CA SER A 233 9.54 16.46 -11.12
C SER A 233 10.83 16.08 -10.40
N CYS A 234 10.76 15.05 -9.57
CA CYS A 234 11.96 14.42 -9.04
C CYS A 234 12.51 13.44 -10.08
N SER A 235 13.80 13.13 -10.04
CA SER A 235 14.38 12.01 -10.81
C SER A 235 15.49 11.34 -10.02
N ASN A 236 15.81 10.09 -10.35
CA ASN A 236 16.83 9.27 -9.67
C ASN A 236 16.61 9.18 -8.15
N VAL A 237 15.35 9.10 -7.74
CA VAL A 237 14.94 8.99 -6.34
C VAL A 237 14.67 7.53 -5.98
N GLY A 238 15.44 6.99 -5.04
CA GLY A 238 15.27 5.60 -4.59
C GLY A 238 13.91 5.31 -3.97
N CYS A 239 13.21 6.31 -3.41
CA CYS A 239 11.91 6.12 -2.75
C CYS A 239 10.73 5.88 -3.72
N HIS A 240 10.89 6.18 -5.02
CA HIS A 240 9.83 6.12 -6.02
C HIS A 240 10.11 5.09 -7.13
N TYR A 241 10.81 4.00 -6.82
CA TYR A 241 11.27 2.90 -7.69
C TYR A 241 10.73 2.81 -9.13
N ASN A 242 9.41 2.62 -9.38
CA ASN A 242 8.89 2.49 -10.76
C ASN A 242 8.39 3.81 -11.36
N THR A 243 8.20 4.85 -10.56
CA THR A 243 7.94 6.19 -11.05
C THR A 243 9.27 6.91 -11.14
N THR A 244 9.92 6.82 -12.30
CA THR A 244 11.26 7.39 -12.51
C THR A 244 11.26 8.92 -12.46
N THR A 245 10.11 9.56 -12.73
CA THR A 245 9.95 11.01 -12.72
C THR A 245 8.67 11.49 -12.02
N PRO A 246 8.52 11.30 -10.69
CA PRO A 246 7.29 11.69 -10.01
C PRO A 246 7.20 13.22 -9.96
N ALA A 247 6.06 13.75 -10.41
CA ALA A 247 5.78 15.18 -10.33
C ALA A 247 5.40 15.57 -8.90
N TRP A 248 6.05 16.60 -8.36
CA TRP A 248 5.66 17.18 -7.08
C TRP A 248 4.31 17.88 -7.22
N GLY A 249 3.41 17.69 -6.25
CA GLY A 249 2.06 18.23 -6.32
C GLY A 249 1.06 17.42 -7.16
N ALA A 250 1.47 16.26 -7.70
CA ALA A 250 0.57 15.39 -8.46
C ALA A 250 -0.66 14.97 -7.63
N SER A 251 -1.84 15.14 -8.22
CA SER A 251 -3.12 14.79 -7.59
C SER A 251 -3.25 13.29 -7.38
N THR A 252 -2.78 12.47 -8.33
CA THR A 252 -2.84 11.01 -8.26
C THR A 252 -1.80 10.44 -7.29
N PRO A 253 -2.22 9.78 -6.20
CA PRO A 253 -1.29 9.08 -5.31
C PRO A 253 -0.60 7.93 -6.05
N ILE A 254 0.64 7.64 -5.66
CA ILE A 254 1.32 6.42 -6.08
C ILE A 254 0.54 5.24 -5.49
N ASN A 255 -0.07 4.44 -6.36
CA ASN A 255 -0.69 3.18 -5.95
C ASN A 255 0.38 2.09 -5.80
N CYS A 256 -0.02 0.88 -5.36
CA CYS A 256 0.88 -0.24 -5.17
C CYS A 256 1.80 -0.50 -6.37
N PHE A 257 1.30 -0.29 -7.60
CA PHE A 257 2.02 -0.57 -8.84
C PHE A 257 3.06 0.48 -9.23
N GLY A 258 2.89 1.71 -8.73
CA GLY A 258 3.94 2.73 -8.86
C GLY A 258 5.21 2.39 -8.07
N CYS A 259 5.17 1.40 -7.16
CA CYS A 259 6.34 0.82 -6.48
C CYS A 259 6.60 -0.65 -6.84
N HIS A 260 5.55 -1.46 -7.05
CA HIS A 260 5.65 -2.89 -7.37
C HIS A 260 4.95 -3.20 -8.71
N THR A 261 5.67 -3.32 -9.83
CA THR A 261 4.98 -3.69 -11.08
C THR A 261 4.35 -5.07 -10.95
N LEU A 262 3.18 -5.27 -11.58
CA LEU A 262 2.49 -6.56 -11.51
C LEU A 262 3.37 -7.68 -12.05
N ALA A 263 4.09 -7.42 -13.14
CA ALA A 263 5.03 -8.37 -13.72
C ALA A 263 6.12 -8.80 -12.71
N LYS A 264 6.74 -7.85 -11.99
CA LYS A 264 7.77 -8.17 -10.99
C LYS A 264 7.18 -8.92 -9.79
N LEU A 265 6.00 -8.51 -9.34
CA LEU A 265 5.31 -9.17 -8.22
C LEU A 265 4.96 -10.62 -8.59
N MET A 266 4.37 -10.84 -9.76
CA MET A 266 3.95 -12.16 -10.24
C MET A 266 5.12 -13.09 -10.56
N ALA A 267 6.27 -12.53 -10.97
CA ALA A 267 7.51 -13.28 -11.15
C ALA A 267 8.24 -13.57 -9.82
N SER A 268 7.83 -12.94 -8.72
CA SER A 268 8.48 -13.09 -7.42
C SER A 268 7.87 -14.24 -6.63
N GLY A 269 8.54 -15.38 -6.67
CA GLY A 269 8.13 -16.58 -5.93
C GLY A 269 6.69 -17.00 -6.26
N SER A 270 5.91 -17.29 -5.22
CA SER A 270 4.57 -17.88 -5.37
C SER A 270 3.42 -16.87 -5.38
N HIS A 271 3.66 -15.57 -5.60
CA HIS A 271 2.58 -14.58 -5.69
C HIS A 271 1.54 -14.95 -6.75
N SER A 272 1.97 -15.44 -7.91
CA SER A 272 1.08 -15.85 -9.01
C SER A 272 0.10 -16.97 -8.68
N SER A 273 0.34 -17.68 -7.56
CA SER A 273 -0.60 -18.69 -7.04
C SER A 273 -1.68 -18.11 -6.13
N HIS A 274 -1.50 -16.88 -5.65
CA HIS A 274 -2.29 -16.30 -4.55
C HIS A 274 -3.01 -15.00 -4.94
N ILE A 275 -2.49 -14.25 -5.90
CA ILE A 275 -3.09 -12.98 -6.35
C ILE A 275 -3.46 -13.06 -7.82
N SER A 276 -4.45 -12.25 -8.20
CA SER A 276 -4.92 -12.20 -9.58
C SER A 276 -3.95 -11.43 -10.48
N ASN A 277 -3.84 -11.86 -11.74
CA ASN A 277 -3.11 -11.13 -12.78
C ASN A 277 -3.96 -10.03 -13.44
N SER A 278 -5.26 -9.98 -13.14
CA SER A 278 -6.26 -9.13 -13.76
C SER A 278 -6.88 -8.14 -12.77
N LEU A 279 -6.84 -8.44 -11.46
CA LEU A 279 -7.39 -7.59 -10.40
C LEU A 279 -6.29 -6.94 -9.56
N VAL A 280 -6.12 -5.65 -9.75
CA VAL A 280 -5.15 -4.78 -9.07
C VAL A 280 -5.62 -4.47 -7.64
N PRO A 281 -4.88 -4.83 -6.58
CA PRO A 281 -5.16 -4.34 -5.24
C PRO A 281 -4.93 -2.83 -5.18
N THR A 282 -5.94 -2.07 -4.75
CA THR A 282 -5.86 -0.61 -4.64
C THR A 282 -5.33 -0.14 -3.29
N MET A 283 -5.26 -1.03 -2.29
CA MET A 283 -4.86 -0.68 -0.92
C MET A 283 -4.02 -1.80 -0.28
N TYR A 284 -3.04 -1.42 0.54
CA TYR A 284 -2.12 -2.36 1.21
C TYR A 284 -2.82 -3.19 2.31
N ASN A 285 -3.67 -2.53 3.11
CA ASN A 285 -4.43 -3.13 4.22
C ASN A 285 -5.60 -4.03 3.76
N TYR A 286 -5.65 -4.39 2.47
CA TYR A 286 -6.74 -5.14 1.90
C TYR A 286 -6.70 -6.61 2.33
N THR A 287 -7.75 -7.07 3.01
CA THR A 287 -7.83 -8.40 3.63
C THR A 287 -8.84 -9.34 2.97
N ALA A 288 -9.68 -8.84 2.06
CA ALA A 288 -10.73 -9.66 1.48
C ALA A 288 -10.19 -10.71 0.50
N ASN A 289 -10.98 -11.76 0.29
CA ASN A 289 -10.79 -12.73 -0.79
C ASN A 289 -11.71 -12.35 -1.95
N ARG A 290 -11.14 -12.02 -3.11
CA ARG A 290 -11.87 -11.71 -4.36
C ARG A 290 -11.65 -12.78 -5.44
N SER A 291 -11.23 -13.98 -5.03
CA SER A 291 -11.03 -15.09 -5.97
C SER A 291 -12.25 -15.26 -6.85
N THR A 292 -12.01 -15.51 -8.13
CA THR A 292 -13.04 -15.78 -9.13
C THR A 292 -13.06 -17.28 -9.44
N ALA A 293 -13.85 -17.72 -10.41
CA ALA A 293 -13.76 -19.09 -10.86
C ALA A 293 -12.36 -19.47 -11.38
N GLY A 294 -11.73 -18.55 -12.13
CA GLY A 294 -10.45 -18.81 -12.80
C GLY A 294 -9.20 -18.54 -11.94
N GLU A 295 -9.30 -17.66 -10.94
CA GLU A 295 -8.11 -17.10 -10.26
C GLU A 295 -8.27 -17.04 -8.74
N HIS A 296 -7.16 -17.23 -8.02
CA HIS A 296 -7.09 -16.81 -6.62
C HIS A 296 -6.77 -15.32 -6.57
N ASP A 297 -7.48 -14.57 -5.73
CA ASP A 297 -7.21 -13.15 -5.51
C ASP A 297 -7.34 -12.81 -4.02
N PHE A 298 -6.31 -13.18 -3.26
CA PHE A 298 -6.23 -12.84 -1.85
C PHE A 298 -5.64 -11.45 -1.68
N GLY A 299 -6.29 -10.60 -0.88
CA GLY A 299 -5.74 -9.31 -0.51
C GLY A 299 -4.39 -9.43 0.20
N CYS A 300 -3.47 -8.50 -0.04
CA CYS A 300 -2.08 -8.55 0.42
C CYS A 300 -1.97 -8.75 1.94
N SER A 301 -2.89 -8.19 2.72
CA SER A 301 -2.88 -8.28 4.19
C SER A 301 -3.31 -9.63 4.75
N ASN A 302 -3.66 -10.59 3.89
CA ASN A 302 -3.75 -11.99 4.29
C ASN A 302 -2.37 -12.58 4.63
N CYS A 303 -1.30 -12.04 4.05
CA CYS A 303 0.08 -12.48 4.29
C CYS A 303 0.99 -11.39 4.85
N HIS A 304 0.69 -10.13 4.57
CA HIS A 304 1.47 -8.97 5.02
C HIS A 304 0.79 -8.24 6.19
N PRO A 305 1.52 -7.41 6.96
CA PRO A 305 0.93 -6.58 8.00
C PRO A 305 -0.20 -5.69 7.47
N LEU A 306 -1.22 -5.41 8.29
CA LEU A 306 -2.30 -4.45 7.94
C LEU A 306 -1.77 -3.02 7.85
N VAL A 307 -0.77 -2.70 8.67
CA VAL A 307 -0.07 -1.43 8.70
C VAL A 307 1.41 -1.76 8.64
N ASN A 308 2.12 -1.17 7.69
CA ASN A 308 3.55 -1.37 7.57
C ASN A 308 4.25 -0.02 7.41
N VAL A 309 4.68 0.54 8.54
CA VAL A 309 5.53 1.74 8.61
C VAL A 309 6.89 1.53 7.92
N ASN A 310 7.26 0.27 7.66
CA ASN A 310 8.51 -0.15 7.03
C ASN A 310 8.34 -0.66 5.60
N HIS A 311 7.15 -0.49 4.96
CA HIS A 311 6.91 -1.05 3.62
C HIS A 311 7.90 -0.53 2.56
N VAL A 312 8.45 0.66 2.77
CA VAL A 312 9.44 1.32 1.90
C VAL A 312 10.88 1.21 2.41
N ASN A 313 11.12 0.65 3.61
CA ASN A 313 12.44 0.62 4.26
C ASN A 313 13.29 -0.60 3.87
N GLY A 314 12.85 -1.41 2.89
CA GLY A 314 13.61 -2.54 2.34
C GLY A 314 13.15 -3.95 2.74
N PRO A 315 12.79 -4.27 4.01
CA PRO A 315 12.41 -5.63 4.37
C PRO A 315 10.95 -5.93 4.03
N VAL A 316 10.71 -7.06 3.35
CA VAL A 316 9.36 -7.61 3.15
C VAL A 316 8.93 -8.32 4.43
N LEU A 317 7.98 -7.71 5.14
CA LEU A 317 7.42 -8.28 6.37
C LEU A 317 6.22 -9.18 6.07
N ILE A 318 6.17 -10.31 6.76
CA ILE A 318 5.07 -11.26 6.78
C ILE A 318 4.40 -11.17 8.14
N ASP A 319 3.08 -11.15 8.14
CA ASP A 319 2.28 -11.22 9.34
C ASP A 319 1.06 -12.11 9.09
N LEU A 320 1.11 -13.31 9.66
CA LEU A 320 0.08 -14.34 9.52
C LEU A 320 -0.71 -14.53 10.81
N ARG A 321 -0.49 -13.68 11.83
CA ARG A 321 -1.16 -13.80 13.13
C ARG A 321 -2.67 -13.59 12.99
N PRO A 322 -3.52 -14.39 13.67
CA PRO A 322 -4.97 -14.22 13.68
C PRO A 322 -5.40 -13.10 14.66
N VAL A 323 -5.01 -11.86 14.37
CA VAL A 323 -5.34 -10.69 15.22
C VAL A 323 -6.63 -10.01 14.77
N ALA A 324 -7.25 -9.23 15.67
CA ALA A 324 -8.44 -8.44 15.36
C ALA A 324 -8.19 -7.50 14.16
N GLY A 325 -9.23 -7.30 13.34
CA GLY A 325 -9.16 -6.48 12.13
C GLY A 325 -8.55 -7.18 10.91
N THR A 326 -8.09 -8.43 11.04
CA THR A 326 -7.67 -9.23 9.89
C THR A 326 -8.87 -9.86 9.17
N GLY A 327 -8.69 -10.22 7.90
CA GLY A 327 -9.73 -10.91 7.12
C GLY A 327 -9.96 -12.33 7.60
N LYS A 328 -11.09 -12.92 7.18
CA LYS A 328 -11.52 -14.26 7.62
C LYS A 328 -10.42 -15.32 7.50
N LEU A 329 -9.75 -15.40 6.35
CA LEU A 329 -8.74 -16.43 6.10
C LEU A 329 -7.59 -16.38 7.11
N ARG A 330 -7.14 -15.16 7.44
CA ARG A 330 -6.06 -14.95 8.40
C ARG A 330 -6.52 -15.15 9.84
N GLY A 331 -7.76 -14.79 10.17
CA GLY A 331 -8.37 -15.12 11.47
C GLY A 331 -8.46 -16.62 11.75
N GLU A 332 -8.44 -17.44 10.69
CA GLU A 332 -8.50 -18.90 10.74
C GLU A 332 -7.10 -19.56 10.83
N ASN A 333 -6.02 -18.77 10.78
CA ASN A 333 -4.67 -19.28 11.02
C ASN A 333 -4.51 -19.78 12.47
N SER A 334 -3.53 -20.67 12.69
CA SER A 334 -3.29 -21.20 14.04
C SER A 334 -2.93 -20.10 15.03
N GLY A 335 -3.48 -20.21 16.25
CA GLY A 335 -3.06 -19.39 17.39
C GLY A 335 -1.60 -19.59 17.80
N ALA A 336 -0.92 -20.62 17.27
CA ALA A 336 0.52 -20.79 17.45
C ALA A 336 1.36 -19.73 16.69
N ILE A 337 0.77 -19.04 15.70
CA ILE A 337 1.43 -17.93 15.02
C ILE A 337 1.28 -16.68 15.89
N THR A 338 2.36 -16.31 16.58
CA THR A 338 2.37 -15.24 17.59
C THR A 338 3.27 -14.07 17.21
N ALA A 339 4.07 -14.19 16.15
CA ALA A 339 5.00 -13.15 15.71
C ALA A 339 4.73 -12.68 14.26
N SER A 340 5.23 -11.49 13.96
CA SER A 340 5.31 -10.92 12.60
C SER A 340 6.76 -10.49 12.35
N GLY A 341 7.23 -10.59 11.11
CA GLY A 341 8.60 -10.23 10.77
C GLY A 341 8.99 -10.67 9.37
N VAL A 342 10.29 -10.62 9.05
CA VAL A 342 10.79 -11.24 7.83
C VAL A 342 10.57 -12.76 7.88
N ALA A 343 10.53 -13.41 6.72
CA ALA A 343 10.35 -14.86 6.67
C ALA A 343 11.42 -15.58 7.52
N GLY A 344 11.02 -16.63 8.24
CA GLY A 344 11.88 -17.35 9.17
C GLY A 344 11.92 -16.78 10.60
N THR A 345 11.25 -15.65 10.87
CA THR A 345 11.04 -15.17 12.24
C THR A 345 10.35 -16.25 13.07
N VAL A 346 10.89 -16.55 14.26
CA VAL A 346 10.34 -17.57 15.16
C VAL A 346 8.86 -17.28 15.43
N ASN A 347 8.01 -18.32 15.34
CA ASN A 347 6.55 -18.24 15.51
C ASN A 347 5.81 -17.31 14.51
N SER A 348 6.40 -16.97 13.37
CA SER A 348 5.75 -16.15 12.32
C SER A 348 4.82 -16.91 11.37
N GLY A 349 4.76 -18.24 11.50
CA GLY A 349 4.08 -19.10 10.52
C GLY A 349 4.89 -19.33 9.25
N THR A 350 6.16 -18.91 9.22
CA THR A 350 7.09 -19.20 8.12
C THR A 350 8.41 -19.75 8.64
N THR A 351 9.09 -20.56 7.82
CA THR A 351 10.45 -21.06 8.06
C THR A 351 11.32 -20.81 6.84
N GLY A 352 12.63 -20.59 7.04
CA GLY A 352 13.62 -20.38 5.99
C GLY A 352 14.17 -18.95 5.92
N THR A 353 14.72 -18.56 4.77
CA THR A 353 15.40 -17.28 4.53
C THR A 353 14.81 -16.57 3.31
N PRO A 354 14.37 -15.30 3.42
CA PRO A 354 13.89 -14.51 2.29
C PRO A 354 14.91 -14.47 1.14
N GLY A 355 14.42 -14.60 -0.09
CA GLY A 355 15.21 -14.64 -1.31
C GLY A 355 15.91 -15.98 -1.59
N VAL A 356 15.85 -16.94 -0.66
CA VAL A 356 16.53 -18.24 -0.79
C VAL A 356 15.52 -19.38 -0.75
N SER A 357 14.86 -19.57 0.40
CA SER A 357 13.88 -20.64 0.59
C SER A 357 12.92 -20.27 1.72
N VAL A 358 11.62 -20.29 1.47
CA VAL A 358 10.59 -19.97 2.47
C VAL A 358 9.45 -20.97 2.38
N THR A 359 9.07 -21.56 3.50
CA THR A 359 7.90 -22.44 3.61
C THR A 359 6.94 -21.89 4.65
N CYS A 360 5.64 -22.06 4.40
CA CYS A 360 4.59 -21.66 5.33
C CYS A 360 4.18 -22.84 6.21
N ARG A 361 3.82 -22.56 7.45
CA ARG A 361 3.35 -23.51 8.46
C ARG A 361 2.20 -22.91 9.25
N ASN A 362 1.26 -23.75 9.68
CA ASN A 362 0.15 -23.35 10.54
C ASN A 362 -0.82 -22.32 9.90
N VAL A 363 -0.81 -22.20 8.56
CA VAL A 363 -1.62 -21.27 7.78
C VAL A 363 -2.88 -21.96 7.26
N TYR A 364 -4.05 -21.35 7.46
CA TYR A 364 -5.36 -21.92 7.10
C TYR A 364 -5.46 -22.35 5.64
N CYS A 365 -4.99 -21.51 4.71
CA CYS A 365 -5.01 -21.81 3.27
C CYS A 365 -4.20 -23.06 2.89
N HIS A 366 -3.30 -23.50 3.76
CA HIS A 366 -2.50 -24.71 3.62
C HIS A 366 -2.87 -25.70 4.72
N SER A 367 -4.16 -25.87 4.99
CA SER A 367 -4.68 -26.81 5.97
C SER A 367 -5.74 -27.71 5.37
N ASN A 368 -6.17 -28.69 6.15
CA ASN A 368 -7.30 -29.54 5.81
C ASN A 368 -8.67 -28.86 5.93
N GLY A 369 -8.75 -27.57 6.30
CA GLY A 369 -9.91 -26.67 6.18
C GLY A 369 -11.28 -27.12 6.74
N PHE A 370 -11.46 -28.36 7.18
CA PHE A 370 -12.73 -28.97 7.53
C PHE A 370 -12.99 -28.93 9.04
N ALA A 371 -11.94 -28.87 9.85
CA ALA A 371 -12.06 -28.87 11.30
C ALA A 371 -12.76 -27.59 11.77
N ASN A 372 -13.69 -27.74 12.73
CA ASN A 372 -14.51 -26.65 13.25
C ASN A 372 -13.74 -25.68 14.16
N THR A 373 -12.61 -26.12 14.70
CA THR A 373 -11.77 -25.32 15.56
C THR A 373 -10.38 -25.26 14.96
N THR A 374 -9.68 -24.14 15.20
CA THR A 374 -8.30 -23.95 14.78
C THR A 374 -7.38 -25.05 15.30
N SER A 375 -7.63 -25.54 16.53
CA SER A 375 -6.87 -26.63 17.16
C SER A 375 -7.09 -28.00 16.52
N GLY A 376 -8.21 -28.21 15.80
CA GLY A 376 -8.50 -29.46 15.10
C GLY A 376 -7.97 -29.51 13.66
N ARG A 377 -7.41 -28.40 13.16
CA ARG A 377 -6.87 -28.33 11.79
C ARG A 377 -5.52 -29.00 11.71
N VAL A 378 -5.33 -29.74 10.63
CA VAL A 378 -4.03 -30.28 10.26
C VAL A 378 -3.49 -29.44 9.12
N TYR A 379 -2.26 -28.95 9.28
CA TYR A 379 -1.62 -28.03 8.36
C TYR A 379 -0.61 -28.77 7.49
N ALA A 380 -0.66 -28.51 6.18
CA ALA A 380 0.38 -28.90 5.25
C ALA A 380 1.63 -28.05 5.48
N VAL A 381 2.79 -28.68 5.26
CA VAL A 381 3.99 -27.92 4.95
C VAL A 381 3.91 -27.58 3.47
N THR A 382 4.03 -26.30 3.13
CA THR A 382 3.98 -25.87 1.74
C THR A 382 5.25 -26.28 0.98
N PRO A 383 5.20 -26.32 -0.37
CA PRO A 383 6.38 -26.16 -1.19
C PRO A 383 7.12 -24.86 -0.84
N ASP A 384 8.35 -24.76 -1.32
CA ASP A 384 9.12 -23.53 -1.18
C ASP A 384 8.48 -22.39 -1.99
N TRP A 385 8.40 -21.22 -1.37
CA TRP A 385 7.85 -20.00 -1.96
C TRP A 385 8.56 -19.60 -3.24
N TYR A 386 9.89 -19.80 -3.30
CA TYR A 386 10.72 -19.45 -4.45
C TYR A 386 10.79 -20.56 -5.51
N GLY A 387 10.11 -21.69 -5.29
CA GLY A 387 10.04 -22.76 -6.28
C GLY A 387 9.47 -24.07 -5.74
N GLY A 388 8.89 -24.86 -6.64
CA GLY A 388 8.30 -26.15 -6.32
C GLY A 388 6.77 -26.14 -6.37
N ALA A 389 6.20 -27.33 -6.24
CA ALA A 389 4.77 -27.53 -6.27
C ALA A 389 4.43 -28.74 -5.40
N PHE A 390 3.18 -28.82 -4.96
CA PHE A 390 2.66 -30.07 -4.41
C PHE A 390 2.75 -31.16 -5.49
N THR A 391 3.39 -32.27 -5.16
CA THR A 391 3.58 -33.39 -6.08
C THR A 391 2.42 -34.40 -5.98
N GLY A 392 2.14 -35.11 -7.06
CA GLY A 392 1.11 -36.15 -7.09
C GLY A 392 -0.31 -35.58 -7.09
N ASP A 393 -1.16 -36.11 -6.22
CA ASP A 393 -2.55 -35.67 -6.14
C ASP A 393 -2.70 -34.40 -5.31
N ARG A 394 -3.06 -33.29 -5.96
CA ARG A 394 -3.20 -31.98 -5.31
C ARG A 394 -4.22 -31.95 -4.16
N CYS A 395 -5.32 -32.70 -4.26
CA CYS A 395 -6.36 -32.73 -3.25
C CYS A 395 -5.86 -33.48 -2.00
N ALA A 396 -5.14 -34.57 -2.25
CA ALA A 396 -4.52 -35.42 -1.24
C ALA A 396 -3.44 -34.70 -0.40
N ASN A 397 -2.83 -33.65 -0.96
CA ASN A 397 -1.82 -32.85 -0.27
C ASN A 397 -2.40 -31.97 0.87
N CYS A 398 -3.71 -31.69 0.86
CA CYS A 398 -4.33 -30.78 1.85
C CYS A 398 -5.49 -31.43 2.62
N HIS A 399 -6.44 -32.06 1.93
CA HIS A 399 -7.71 -32.48 2.55
C HIS A 399 -7.90 -33.99 2.55
N GLY A 400 -6.86 -34.77 2.24
CA GLY A 400 -6.98 -36.21 2.09
C GLY A 400 -7.86 -36.58 0.90
N ASN A 401 -7.35 -37.40 0.00
CA ASN A 401 -8.26 -38.11 -0.89
C ASN A 401 -9.03 -39.17 -0.08
N SER A 402 -10.03 -39.82 -0.67
CA SER A 402 -10.42 -41.13 -0.16
C SER A 402 -9.55 -42.18 -0.86
N PRO A 403 -8.69 -42.94 -0.15
CA PRO A 403 -8.52 -42.99 1.30
C PRO A 403 -7.62 -41.85 1.81
N ASN A 404 -7.86 -41.39 3.05
CA ASN A 404 -7.11 -40.28 3.64
C ASN A 404 -5.61 -40.51 3.46
N SER A 405 -4.92 -39.53 2.90
CA SER A 405 -3.51 -39.57 2.54
C SER A 405 -2.66 -38.80 3.56
N THR A 406 -1.62 -38.11 3.09
CA THR A 406 -0.66 -37.31 3.87
C THR A 406 -1.30 -36.40 4.92
N ILE A 407 -2.45 -35.79 4.60
CA ILE A 407 -3.22 -34.98 5.53
C ILE A 407 -4.63 -35.55 5.63
N PRO A 408 -5.12 -35.86 6.84
CA PRO A 408 -6.45 -36.41 7.00
C PRO A 408 -7.50 -35.38 6.59
N GLY A 409 -8.45 -35.82 5.76
CA GLY A 409 -9.68 -35.15 5.42
C GLY A 409 -10.81 -35.39 6.40
N SER A 410 -11.98 -34.83 6.06
CA SER A 410 -13.22 -35.13 6.79
C SER A 410 -13.50 -36.63 6.78
N ALA A 411 -14.00 -37.15 7.91
CA ALA A 411 -14.42 -38.53 8.03
C ALA A 411 -15.60 -38.90 7.10
N ALA A 412 -16.33 -37.89 6.58
CA ALA A 412 -17.31 -38.08 5.50
C ALA A 412 -16.68 -38.63 4.20
N HIS A 413 -15.39 -38.36 3.96
CA HIS A 413 -14.64 -38.92 2.84
C HIS A 413 -14.10 -40.32 3.14
N TYR A 414 -13.75 -40.58 4.40
CA TYR A 414 -13.04 -41.79 4.80
C TYR A 414 -13.38 -42.25 6.22
N ASN A 415 -13.92 -43.47 6.35
CA ASN A 415 -14.21 -44.13 7.62
C ASN A 415 -13.39 -45.43 7.74
N ASN A 416 -12.65 -45.58 8.84
CA ASN A 416 -11.82 -46.77 9.10
C ASN A 416 -12.64 -48.04 9.38
N ASN A 417 -13.94 -47.86 9.64
CA ASN A 417 -14.91 -48.91 9.91
C ASN A 417 -16.17 -48.68 9.06
N ALA A 418 -15.99 -48.54 7.75
CA ALA A 418 -17.08 -48.37 6.81
C ALA A 418 -18.09 -49.49 6.97
N LEU A 419 -19.36 -49.15 7.25
CA LEU A 419 -20.44 -50.12 7.47
C LEU A 419 -20.19 -51.10 8.64
N GLY A 420 -19.35 -50.73 9.62
CA GLY A 420 -19.16 -51.55 10.82
C GLY A 420 -18.38 -52.85 10.62
N GLN A 421 -17.70 -53.03 9.49
CA GLN A 421 -17.05 -54.31 9.15
C GLN A 421 -15.52 -54.28 9.15
N GLY A 422 -14.90 -53.36 9.90
CA GLY A 422 -13.44 -53.22 10.01
C GLY A 422 -12.74 -52.90 8.68
N ALA A 423 -13.49 -52.46 7.68
CA ALA A 423 -12.99 -52.15 6.35
C ALA A 423 -12.84 -50.64 6.18
N LEU A 424 -11.68 -50.22 5.68
CA LEU A 424 -11.43 -48.84 5.27
C LEU A 424 -12.37 -48.47 4.11
N GLY A 425 -13.16 -47.42 4.26
CA GLY A 425 -14.05 -46.91 3.23
C GLY A 425 -14.95 -45.75 3.67
N GLY A 426 -15.35 -44.92 2.72
CA GLY A 426 -16.35 -43.85 2.90
C GLY A 426 -17.06 -43.63 1.57
N HIS A 427 -17.35 -42.39 1.21
CA HIS A 427 -17.73 -42.01 -0.15
C HIS A 427 -16.53 -42.03 -1.12
N ALA A 428 -15.84 -43.17 -1.20
CA ALA A 428 -14.58 -43.31 -1.94
C ALA A 428 -14.78 -43.43 -3.45
N VAL A 429 -15.81 -44.18 -3.85
CA VAL A 429 -16.15 -44.51 -5.24
C VAL A 429 -17.67 -44.59 -5.40
N GLY A 430 -18.39 -45.07 -4.39
CA GLY A 430 -19.84 -45.19 -4.39
C GLY A 430 -20.35 -45.89 -3.13
N ILE A 431 -21.67 -46.07 -3.05
CA ILE A 431 -22.32 -46.76 -1.93
C ILE A 431 -22.01 -48.25 -2.03
N HIS A 432 -21.49 -48.85 -0.95
CA HIS A 432 -21.12 -50.27 -0.88
C HIS A 432 -19.93 -50.69 -1.77
N TYR A 433 -18.92 -49.82 -1.96
CA TYR A 433 -17.77 -50.03 -2.85
C TYR A 433 -17.21 -51.47 -2.95
N LYS A 434 -16.94 -52.13 -1.82
CA LYS A 434 -16.25 -53.43 -1.79
C LYS A 434 -17.17 -54.65 -1.66
N ARG A 435 -18.47 -54.49 -1.39
CA ARG A 435 -19.32 -55.59 -0.87
C ARG A 435 -20.72 -55.68 -1.49
N ILE A 436 -20.89 -55.30 -2.76
CA ILE A 436 -22.15 -55.52 -3.48
C ILE A 436 -22.27 -56.99 -3.89
N TYR A 437 -23.24 -57.71 -3.34
CA TYR A 437 -23.57 -59.07 -3.79
C TYR A 437 -24.15 -59.07 -5.23
N LYS A 438 -23.74 -60.04 -6.06
CA LYS A 438 -24.35 -60.36 -7.37
C LYS A 438 -25.02 -61.73 -7.34
N ARG A 439 -26.15 -61.89 -8.03
CA ARG A 439 -26.86 -63.18 -8.15
C ARG A 439 -26.35 -63.93 -9.40
N PRO A 440 -26.19 -65.28 -9.38
CA PRO A 440 -26.49 -66.23 -8.29
C PRO A 440 -25.40 -66.41 -7.23
N GLY A 441 -24.27 -65.70 -7.29
CA GLY A 441 -23.26 -65.74 -6.23
C GLY A 441 -22.07 -64.80 -6.45
N GLY A 442 -21.40 -64.47 -5.35
CA GLY A 442 -20.17 -63.67 -5.32
C GLY A 442 -20.38 -62.15 -5.18
N LEU A 443 -19.27 -61.42 -5.21
CA LEU A 443 -19.26 -59.95 -5.18
C LEU A 443 -19.24 -59.39 -6.61
N ALA A 444 -19.99 -58.31 -6.83
CA ALA A 444 -19.94 -57.52 -8.04
C ALA A 444 -18.63 -56.71 -8.08
N THR A 445 -17.91 -56.85 -9.19
CA THR A 445 -16.67 -56.16 -9.48
C THR A 445 -16.95 -54.80 -10.14
N ALA A 446 -16.02 -53.85 -10.01
CA ALA A 446 -16.11 -52.58 -10.72
C ALA A 446 -15.87 -52.78 -12.24
N GLY A 447 -16.48 -51.94 -13.08
CA GLY A 447 -16.27 -51.94 -14.53
C GLY A 447 -17.44 -51.36 -15.33
N ASN A 448 -17.34 -51.42 -16.65
CA ASN A 448 -18.34 -50.85 -17.58
C ASN A 448 -19.31 -51.91 -18.15
N TYR A 449 -19.92 -52.74 -17.29
CA TYR A 449 -20.88 -53.80 -17.69
C TYR A 449 -22.13 -53.80 -16.81
N SER A 450 -23.21 -54.46 -17.26
CA SER A 450 -24.57 -54.37 -16.67
C SER A 450 -24.71 -54.92 -15.25
N THR A 451 -23.74 -55.71 -14.80
CA THR A 451 -23.66 -56.33 -13.46
C THR A 451 -22.56 -55.71 -12.59
N ALA A 452 -21.86 -54.69 -13.08
CA ALA A 452 -20.78 -54.04 -12.35
C ALA A 452 -21.31 -53.34 -11.09
N SER A 453 -20.51 -53.38 -10.02
CA SER A 453 -20.84 -52.69 -8.77
C SER A 453 -20.76 -51.17 -8.90
N HIS A 454 -19.79 -50.69 -9.68
CA HIS A 454 -19.48 -49.27 -9.97
C HIS A 454 -18.87 -49.18 -11.37
N GLY A 455 -18.76 -47.96 -11.92
CA GLY A 455 -18.07 -47.71 -13.20
C GLY A 455 -19.00 -47.62 -14.41
N LYS A 456 -20.28 -47.99 -14.26
CA LYS A 456 -21.34 -47.79 -15.26
C LYS A 456 -22.41 -46.84 -14.73
N SER A 457 -22.49 -45.65 -15.30
CA SER A 457 -23.38 -44.56 -14.87
C SER A 457 -24.87 -44.92 -14.87
N THR A 458 -25.27 -45.87 -15.72
CA THR A 458 -26.68 -46.31 -15.81
C THR A 458 -27.11 -47.22 -14.66
N THR A 459 -26.19 -47.76 -13.86
CA THR A 459 -26.49 -48.71 -12.79
C THR A 459 -25.91 -48.32 -11.44
N ALA A 460 -24.96 -47.38 -11.40
CA ALA A 460 -24.41 -46.84 -10.17
C ALA A 460 -23.87 -45.42 -10.39
N THR A 461 -24.18 -44.52 -9.47
CA THR A 461 -23.56 -43.19 -9.40
C THR A 461 -22.20 -43.31 -8.74
N THR A 462 -21.15 -42.89 -9.43
CA THR A 462 -19.83 -42.69 -8.81
C THR A 462 -19.91 -41.51 -7.85
N ILE A 463 -19.65 -41.74 -6.57
CA ILE A 463 -19.57 -40.68 -5.57
C ILE A 463 -18.12 -40.27 -5.44
N SER A 464 -17.83 -39.05 -5.88
CA SER A 464 -16.53 -38.38 -5.75
C SER A 464 -16.73 -36.98 -5.16
N CYS A 465 -15.65 -36.20 -5.00
CA CYS A 465 -15.72 -34.82 -4.51
C CYS A 465 -16.78 -33.98 -5.22
N ASN A 466 -16.96 -34.18 -6.54
CA ASN A 466 -17.92 -33.41 -7.33
C ASN A 466 -19.39 -33.66 -6.99
N ILE A 467 -19.73 -34.74 -6.28
CA ILE A 467 -21.11 -34.97 -5.85
C ILE A 467 -21.49 -34.02 -4.74
N CYS A 468 -20.58 -33.72 -3.82
CA CYS A 468 -20.84 -32.88 -2.64
C CYS A 468 -20.25 -31.47 -2.73
N HIS A 469 -19.28 -31.25 -3.62
CA HIS A 469 -18.60 -29.97 -3.81
C HIS A 469 -18.64 -29.53 -5.28
N TYR A 470 -19.78 -29.73 -5.95
CA TYR A 470 -19.94 -29.54 -7.39
C TYR A 470 -19.56 -28.13 -7.86
N ALA A 471 -19.86 -27.11 -7.06
CA ALA A 471 -19.44 -25.74 -7.34
C ALA A 471 -17.91 -25.58 -7.29
N THR A 472 -17.19 -26.34 -6.46
CA THR A 472 -15.72 -26.25 -6.31
C THR A 472 -14.97 -27.17 -7.28
N VAL A 473 -15.47 -28.40 -7.47
CA VAL A 473 -14.85 -29.47 -8.26
C VAL A 473 -15.93 -30.13 -9.08
N THR A 474 -15.83 -30.07 -10.41
CA THR A 474 -16.83 -30.67 -11.32
C THR A 474 -16.41 -32.03 -11.87
N SER A 475 -15.12 -32.37 -11.73
CA SER A 475 -14.53 -33.62 -12.20
C SER A 475 -15.15 -34.83 -11.50
N ALA A 476 -15.78 -35.72 -12.28
CA ALA A 476 -16.42 -36.93 -11.75
C ALA A 476 -15.44 -38.04 -11.35
N ARG A 477 -14.16 -37.85 -11.68
CA ARG A 477 -13.06 -38.80 -11.48
C ARG A 477 -11.82 -37.99 -11.16
N ASN A 478 -11.07 -38.44 -10.17
CA ASN A 478 -9.74 -37.91 -9.90
C ASN A 478 -8.74 -38.99 -10.28
N ASP A 479 -8.16 -38.82 -11.46
CA ASP A 479 -7.29 -39.82 -12.08
C ASP A 479 -5.93 -39.94 -11.36
N ASN A 480 -5.65 -39.13 -10.34
CA ASN A 480 -4.48 -39.24 -9.45
C ASN A 480 -4.82 -39.88 -8.09
N ASN A 481 -6.10 -40.17 -7.83
CA ASN A 481 -6.53 -40.79 -6.60
C ASN A 481 -6.10 -42.26 -6.57
N THR A 482 -5.50 -42.70 -5.46
CA THR A 482 -4.92 -44.05 -5.31
C THR A 482 -5.94 -45.18 -5.45
N ILE A 483 -7.24 -44.95 -5.21
CA ILE A 483 -8.31 -45.92 -5.52
C ILE A 483 -8.72 -45.81 -6.98
N CYS A 484 -8.93 -44.60 -7.50
CA CYS A 484 -9.35 -44.40 -8.90
C CYS A 484 -8.32 -44.96 -9.89
N VAL A 485 -7.02 -44.74 -9.68
CA VAL A 485 -5.95 -45.24 -10.56
C VAL A 485 -5.92 -46.76 -10.69
N THR A 486 -6.43 -47.52 -9.71
CA THR A 486 -6.48 -49.00 -9.84
C THR A 486 -7.46 -49.46 -10.93
N CYS A 487 -8.45 -48.62 -11.24
CA CYS A 487 -9.49 -48.88 -12.22
C CYS A 487 -9.29 -48.01 -13.49
N HIS A 488 -8.68 -46.84 -13.32
CA HIS A 488 -8.40 -45.87 -14.37
C HIS A 488 -6.91 -45.83 -14.67
N ILE A 489 -6.44 -46.72 -15.56
CA ILE A 489 -5.06 -46.77 -16.04
C ILE A 489 -5.00 -46.52 -17.55
N ASN A 490 -3.84 -46.06 -18.02
CA ASN A 490 -3.60 -45.86 -19.45
C ASN A 490 -3.71 -47.20 -20.19
N GLY A 491 -4.39 -47.22 -21.35
CA GLY A 491 -4.63 -48.43 -22.12
C GLY A 491 -5.72 -49.36 -21.58
N ASN A 492 -6.43 -49.02 -20.50
CA ASN A 492 -7.58 -49.80 -20.04
C ASN A 492 -8.85 -49.47 -20.86
N PRO A 493 -9.40 -50.41 -21.64
CA PRO A 493 -10.60 -50.17 -22.45
C PRO A 493 -11.87 -49.96 -21.59
N LEU A 494 -11.86 -50.34 -20.31
CA LEU A 494 -13.00 -50.21 -19.40
C LEU A 494 -13.02 -48.87 -18.65
N GLY A 495 -11.92 -48.11 -18.67
CA GLY A 495 -11.80 -46.91 -17.85
C GLY A 495 -10.55 -46.07 -18.12
N ALA A 496 -10.17 -45.84 -19.38
CA ALA A 496 -8.99 -45.07 -19.72
C ALA A 496 -8.86 -43.76 -18.92
N LEU A 497 -7.64 -43.46 -18.46
CA LEU A 497 -7.28 -42.16 -17.90
C LEU A 497 -7.60 -41.09 -18.94
N THR A 498 -8.62 -40.27 -18.69
CA THR A 498 -8.93 -39.11 -19.54
C THR A 498 -8.11 -37.88 -19.12
N GLY A 499 -7.17 -38.04 -18.18
CA GLY A 499 -6.31 -36.95 -17.73
C GLY A 499 -7.09 -35.93 -16.91
N ASN A 500 -7.93 -36.38 -15.99
CA ASN A 500 -8.69 -35.48 -15.11
C ASN A 500 -8.12 -35.50 -13.68
N PRO A 501 -6.96 -34.87 -13.43
CA PRO A 501 -6.50 -34.65 -12.06
C PRO A 501 -7.49 -33.69 -11.41
N GLY A 502 -8.10 -34.06 -10.27
CA GLY A 502 -9.20 -33.29 -9.67
C GLY A 502 -8.96 -31.77 -9.70
N THR A 503 -9.60 -31.07 -10.66
CA THR A 503 -9.40 -29.64 -10.87
C THR A 503 -10.37 -28.82 -10.03
N ILE A 504 -9.89 -27.69 -9.53
CA ILE A 504 -10.75 -26.68 -8.91
C ILE A 504 -11.41 -25.92 -10.05
N ALA A 505 -12.71 -26.10 -10.20
CA ALA A 505 -13.53 -25.46 -11.22
C ALA A 505 -13.87 -24.01 -10.85
N ASP A 506 -14.02 -23.73 -9.55
CA ASP A 506 -14.26 -22.38 -9.05
C ASP A 506 -13.38 -22.08 -7.83
N LYS A 507 -12.34 -21.26 -8.04
CA LYS A 507 -11.42 -20.85 -6.98
C LYS A 507 -12.04 -19.90 -5.95
N SER A 508 -13.18 -19.28 -6.23
CA SER A 508 -13.95 -18.49 -5.25
C SER A 508 -14.57 -19.37 -4.15
N LYS A 509 -14.75 -20.66 -4.45
CA LYS A 509 -15.27 -21.69 -3.54
C LYS A 509 -14.17 -22.53 -2.90
N HIS A 510 -12.90 -22.24 -3.19
CA HIS A 510 -11.75 -22.95 -2.64
C HIS A 510 -10.89 -22.00 -1.79
N SER A 511 -10.59 -22.42 -0.56
CA SER A 511 -9.81 -21.62 0.40
C SER A 511 -10.44 -20.26 0.72
N ASN A 512 -11.76 -20.21 0.94
CA ASN A 512 -12.51 -18.98 1.24
C ASN A 512 -12.98 -18.85 2.71
N GLY A 513 -12.56 -19.77 3.59
CA GLY A 513 -12.90 -19.73 5.00
C GLY A 513 -14.24 -20.38 5.35
N ILE A 514 -14.93 -21.01 4.40
CA ILE A 514 -16.15 -21.81 4.66
C ILE A 514 -16.02 -23.21 4.07
N ILE A 515 -16.89 -24.10 4.52
CA ILE A 515 -17.05 -25.44 3.93
C ILE A 515 -18.16 -25.32 2.87
N ASP A 516 -17.77 -25.13 1.62
CA ASP A 516 -18.71 -25.04 0.49
C ASP A 516 -19.20 -26.43 0.06
N VAL A 517 -20.25 -26.92 0.72
CA VAL A 517 -21.02 -28.05 0.20
C VAL A 517 -22.01 -27.54 -0.84
N SER A 518 -21.91 -28.10 -2.05
CA SER A 518 -22.80 -27.85 -3.17
C SER A 518 -23.02 -29.17 -3.88
N PHE A 519 -24.22 -29.74 -3.72
CA PHE A 519 -24.54 -31.01 -4.35
C PHE A 519 -24.67 -30.88 -5.86
N LYS A 520 -24.16 -31.88 -6.59
CA LYS A 520 -24.47 -32.03 -8.01
C LYS A 520 -25.93 -32.47 -8.16
N PRO A 521 -26.75 -31.82 -9.01
CA PRO A 521 -28.16 -32.17 -9.18
C PRO A 521 -28.29 -33.49 -9.96
N VAL A 522 -28.23 -34.61 -9.25
CA VAL A 522 -28.39 -35.97 -9.81
C VAL A 522 -29.30 -36.82 -8.93
N ASN A 523 -30.08 -37.68 -9.55
CA ASN A 523 -30.70 -38.81 -8.87
C ASN A 523 -29.61 -39.85 -8.61
N VAL A 524 -29.29 -40.11 -7.34
CA VAL A 524 -28.27 -41.12 -6.99
C VAL A 524 -28.80 -42.50 -7.36
N ILE A 525 -27.97 -43.29 -8.04
CA ILE A 525 -28.27 -44.66 -8.48
C ILE A 525 -27.34 -45.62 -7.73
N SER A 526 -27.88 -46.76 -7.27
CA SER A 526 -27.13 -47.77 -6.54
C SER A 526 -27.43 -49.19 -7.02
N LYS A 527 -26.37 -49.95 -7.34
CA LYS A 527 -26.43 -51.39 -7.64
C LYS A 527 -26.55 -52.25 -6.37
N ALA A 528 -26.31 -51.65 -5.20
CA ALA A 528 -26.30 -52.39 -3.95
C ALA A 528 -27.67 -52.99 -3.64
N GLN A 529 -28.76 -52.31 -4.04
CA GLN A 529 -30.17 -52.66 -3.90
C GLN A 529 -30.55 -53.31 -2.56
N VAL A 530 -31.40 -52.66 -1.78
CA VAL A 530 -31.91 -53.29 -0.54
C VAL A 530 -32.73 -54.54 -0.88
N ARG A 531 -32.78 -55.51 0.04
CA ARG A 531 -33.52 -56.77 -0.15
C ARG A 531 -34.98 -56.45 -0.48
N ALA A 532 -35.64 -57.28 -1.29
CA ALA A 532 -37.02 -57.03 -1.74
C ALA A 532 -37.98 -56.76 -0.57
N ASN A 533 -37.90 -57.55 0.51
CA ASN A 533 -38.75 -57.38 1.69
C ASN A 533 -38.44 -56.09 2.47
N SER A 534 -37.19 -55.62 2.47
CA SER A 534 -36.82 -54.35 3.09
C SER A 534 -37.16 -53.15 2.21
N PHE A 535 -37.21 -53.34 0.89
CA PHE A 535 -37.57 -52.29 -0.06
C PHE A 535 -39.04 -51.85 0.11
N VAL A 536 -39.94 -52.81 0.39
CA VAL A 536 -41.37 -52.52 0.58
C VAL A 536 -41.68 -51.82 1.90
N ILE A 537 -40.69 -51.64 2.79
CA ILE A 537 -40.84 -50.80 3.98
C ILE A 537 -40.97 -49.34 3.52
N SER A 538 -42.03 -48.67 3.96
CA SER A 538 -42.41 -47.32 3.52
C SER A 538 -41.26 -46.31 3.54
N ALA A 539 -40.39 -46.38 4.54
CA ALA A 539 -39.22 -45.50 4.66
C ALA A 539 -38.25 -45.60 3.46
N TYR A 540 -38.05 -46.79 2.88
CA TYR A 540 -37.19 -46.97 1.71
C TYR A 540 -37.91 -46.65 0.42
N SER A 541 -39.08 -47.26 0.21
CA SER A 541 -39.85 -47.07 -1.03
C SER A 541 -40.37 -45.64 -1.18
N SER A 542 -40.39 -44.83 -0.13
CA SER A 542 -40.74 -43.40 -0.21
C SER A 542 -39.65 -42.56 -0.85
N VAL A 543 -38.37 -42.92 -0.70
CA VAL A 543 -37.22 -42.12 -1.20
C VAL A 543 -36.43 -42.80 -2.33
N TRP A 544 -36.62 -44.10 -2.56
CA TRP A 544 -36.01 -44.88 -3.65
C TRP A 544 -37.04 -45.47 -4.61
N THR A 545 -36.65 -45.62 -5.88
CA THR A 545 -37.38 -46.33 -6.93
C THR A 545 -36.57 -47.57 -7.36
N ARG A 546 -37.24 -48.72 -7.46
CA ARG A 546 -36.66 -50.00 -7.91
C ARG A 546 -36.74 -50.09 -9.43
N ASN A 547 -35.59 -50.20 -10.09
CA ASN A 547 -35.50 -50.30 -11.54
C ASN A 547 -35.12 -51.72 -11.97
N ALA A 548 -35.87 -52.27 -12.94
CA ALA A 548 -35.61 -53.57 -13.57
C ALA A 548 -35.47 -54.77 -12.61
N GLY A 549 -36.15 -54.76 -11.47
CA GLY A 549 -36.17 -55.90 -10.52
C GLY A 549 -35.00 -55.94 -9.53
N TYR A 550 -34.82 -57.07 -8.84
CA TYR A 550 -33.81 -57.22 -7.77
C TYR A 550 -32.62 -58.07 -8.23
N LYS A 551 -31.42 -57.50 -8.20
CA LYS A 551 -30.14 -58.21 -8.44
C LYS A 551 -30.02 -58.90 -9.81
N VAL A 552 -30.73 -58.41 -10.82
CA VAL A 552 -30.59 -58.87 -12.21
C VAL A 552 -29.72 -57.89 -13.04
N ALA A 553 -29.42 -58.26 -14.28
CA ALA A 553 -28.68 -57.38 -15.20
C ALA A 553 -29.46 -56.07 -15.43
N GLY A 554 -28.79 -54.92 -15.34
CA GLY A 554 -29.42 -53.61 -15.47
C GLY A 554 -30.20 -53.12 -14.24
N ALA A 555 -30.58 -54.00 -13.31
CA ALA A 555 -31.29 -53.62 -12.09
C ALA A 555 -30.50 -52.66 -11.21
N ASN A 556 -31.18 -51.68 -10.61
CA ASN A 556 -30.62 -50.73 -9.65
C ASN A 556 -31.74 -50.07 -8.83
N ASP A 557 -31.36 -49.35 -7.78
CA ASP A 557 -32.28 -48.45 -7.07
C ASP A 557 -31.85 -47.01 -7.35
N SER A 558 -32.80 -46.14 -7.68
CA SER A 558 -32.55 -44.70 -7.93
C SER A 558 -33.30 -43.83 -6.94
N ALA A 559 -32.66 -42.79 -6.42
CA ALA A 559 -33.30 -41.79 -5.58
C ALA A 559 -34.44 -41.11 -6.35
N LYS A 560 -35.58 -40.91 -5.69
CA LYS A 560 -36.73 -40.21 -6.29
C LYS A 560 -36.48 -38.73 -6.48
N SER A 561 -35.71 -38.13 -5.58
CA SER A 561 -35.33 -36.72 -5.64
C SER A 561 -33.89 -36.58 -6.14
N THR A 562 -33.66 -35.57 -6.97
CA THR A 562 -32.32 -35.08 -7.27
C THR A 562 -31.69 -34.53 -6.00
N LEU A 563 -30.37 -34.69 -5.83
CA LEU A 563 -29.67 -33.99 -4.77
C LEU A 563 -29.85 -32.47 -4.94
N ASP A 564 -30.18 -31.79 -3.85
CA ASP A 564 -30.36 -30.35 -3.80
C ASP A 564 -29.68 -29.79 -2.55
N THR A 565 -28.80 -28.82 -2.75
CA THR A 565 -28.03 -28.20 -1.66
C THR A 565 -28.95 -27.47 -0.69
N ALA A 566 -29.94 -26.74 -1.20
CA ALA A 566 -30.76 -25.84 -0.39
C ALA A 566 -31.60 -26.60 0.65
N THR A 567 -32.09 -27.79 0.28
CA THR A 567 -32.96 -28.61 1.14
C THR A 567 -32.23 -29.74 1.86
N MET A 568 -31.05 -30.16 1.37
CA MET A 568 -30.36 -31.34 1.88
C MET A 568 -29.06 -31.05 2.64
N TRP A 569 -28.53 -29.83 2.60
CA TRP A 569 -27.37 -29.42 3.39
C TRP A 569 -27.73 -28.27 4.34
N ASN A 570 -27.38 -28.42 5.61
CA ASN A 570 -27.42 -27.32 6.57
C ASN A 570 -26.00 -26.93 6.98
N GLY A 571 -25.54 -25.74 6.57
CA GLY A 571 -24.18 -25.28 6.85
C GLY A 571 -23.88 -25.03 8.33
N SER A 572 -24.91 -24.68 9.13
CA SER A 572 -24.76 -24.38 10.56
C SER A 572 -24.61 -25.66 11.39
N THR A 573 -25.47 -26.66 11.16
CA THR A 573 -25.42 -27.95 11.87
C THR A 573 -24.52 -28.97 11.18
N ARG A 574 -24.10 -28.67 9.93
CA ARG A 574 -23.32 -29.53 9.04
C ARG A 574 -23.98 -30.88 8.79
N THR A 575 -25.31 -30.92 8.71
CA THR A 575 -26.09 -32.15 8.49
C THR A 575 -26.45 -32.34 7.03
N CYS A 576 -26.42 -33.60 6.59
CA CYS A 576 -26.87 -34.04 5.27
C CYS A 576 -28.04 -35.05 5.33
N SER A 577 -28.77 -35.08 6.44
CA SER A 577 -29.76 -36.11 6.80
C SER A 577 -30.90 -36.34 5.80
N ASN A 578 -31.21 -35.33 4.98
CA ASN A 578 -32.33 -35.34 4.04
C ASN A 578 -31.97 -35.88 2.65
N VAL A 579 -30.73 -36.31 2.42
CA VAL A 579 -30.39 -37.01 1.17
C VAL A 579 -30.95 -38.43 1.18
N ALA A 580 -31.40 -38.93 0.03
CA ALA A 580 -31.94 -40.29 -0.10
C ALA A 580 -30.94 -41.37 0.37
N CYS A 581 -29.63 -41.12 0.26
CA CYS A 581 -28.58 -42.03 0.74
C CYS A 581 -28.59 -42.25 2.26
N HIS A 582 -29.14 -41.31 3.03
CA HIS A 582 -29.14 -41.36 4.49
C HIS A 582 -30.52 -41.72 5.07
N ASN A 583 -31.56 -41.84 4.24
CA ASN A 583 -32.90 -42.28 4.64
C ASN A 583 -33.44 -41.58 5.91
N GLY A 584 -33.23 -40.26 6.01
CA GLY A 584 -33.68 -39.46 7.15
C GLY A 584 -32.88 -39.63 8.44
N ARG A 585 -31.74 -40.33 8.41
CA ARG A 585 -30.86 -40.49 9.58
C ARG A 585 -30.04 -39.23 9.83
N ASN A 586 -29.79 -38.94 11.10
CA ASN A 586 -29.00 -37.79 11.52
C ASN A 586 -27.49 -38.02 11.27
N VAL A 587 -27.05 -37.79 10.03
CA VAL A 587 -25.64 -37.83 9.62
C VAL A 587 -25.09 -36.41 9.50
N LYS A 588 -23.93 -36.17 10.13
CA LYS A 588 -23.18 -34.91 10.04
C LYS A 588 -21.87 -35.09 9.29
N TRP A 589 -21.43 -34.01 8.65
CA TRP A 589 -20.13 -33.94 7.97
C TRP A 589 -18.94 -34.20 8.90
N SER A 590 -19.06 -33.84 10.17
CA SER A 590 -18.00 -33.95 11.17
C SER A 590 -17.99 -35.27 11.95
N ASP A 591 -18.94 -36.17 11.68
CA ASP A 591 -19.05 -37.42 12.42
C ASP A 591 -17.81 -38.30 12.17
N ASN A 592 -16.98 -38.46 13.19
CA ASN A 592 -15.68 -39.12 13.13
C ASN A 592 -15.71 -40.57 13.65
N ASN A 593 -14.72 -41.39 13.28
CA ASN A 593 -14.45 -42.70 13.88
C ASN A 593 -15.65 -43.70 13.92
N GLY A 594 -16.39 -43.83 12.83
CA GLY A 594 -17.34 -44.94 12.68
C GLY A 594 -18.80 -44.62 12.99
N THR A 595 -19.18 -43.35 13.18
CA THR A 595 -20.59 -42.95 13.37
C THR A 595 -21.44 -43.20 12.13
N THR A 596 -20.87 -43.16 10.92
CA THR A 596 -21.53 -43.61 9.69
C THR A 596 -21.32 -45.11 9.49
N ASN A 597 -22.19 -45.92 10.10
CA ASN A 597 -22.19 -47.37 10.01
C ASN A 597 -23.44 -47.84 9.22
N CYS A 598 -23.75 -49.15 9.22
CA CYS A 598 -24.94 -49.64 8.54
C CYS A 598 -26.22 -48.96 9.02
N ILE A 599 -26.37 -48.69 10.33
CA ILE A 599 -27.61 -48.10 10.88
C ILE A 599 -27.81 -46.63 10.48
N SER A 600 -26.74 -45.98 10.04
CA SER A 600 -26.79 -44.63 9.45
C SER A 600 -27.51 -44.59 8.09
N CYS A 601 -27.73 -45.75 7.47
CA CYS A 601 -28.50 -45.88 6.23
C CYS A 601 -29.59 -46.96 6.30
N HIS A 602 -29.55 -47.85 7.30
CA HIS A 602 -30.44 -49.00 7.47
C HIS A 602 -31.23 -48.94 8.78
N THR A 603 -32.51 -49.33 8.70
CA THR A 603 -33.40 -49.38 9.87
C THR A 603 -33.39 -50.71 10.58
N ASP A 604 -33.17 -51.80 9.83
CA ASP A 604 -33.03 -53.17 10.33
C ASP A 604 -31.93 -53.86 9.51
N MET A 605 -30.99 -54.54 10.20
CA MET A 605 -29.89 -55.28 9.56
C MET A 605 -30.21 -56.75 9.39
#